data_AF-A0A940U7D6-F1
#
_entry.id   AF-A0A940U7D6-F1
#
_cell.length_a   1.000
_cell.length_b   1.000
_cell.length_c   1.000
_cell.angle_alpha   90.00
_cell.angle_beta   90.00
_cell.angle_gamma   90.00
#
_symmetry.space_group_name_H-M   'P 1'
#
loop_
_entity.id
_entity.type
_entity.pdbx_description
1 polymer ?
#
loop_
_entity_poly.entity_id
_entity_poly.type
_entity_poly.pdbx_seq_one_letter_code
_entity_poly.pdbx_strand_id
1 'polypeptide(L)'
;MGSKKVKAVVVQGTGEVPVLDAESLRGRMKELVPSLTGKMKGMSTFGTPGIVVPCESLGDLPVRNWAQGKYTEQAQKLSGQLMKEKYLKKQFFCASCPVGCGRVVGGSIEPLVEETGGPEYETLALLGSNCLIDDMPAVMRLNELTNRLGMDTIETGAAVSFCMELYEKGLIGPKDLGELDLKWGNARAAEGLIHMIAERRGFGDLLADGLQATAEKIGGMASEYAIQINNMALPAHDPRAYSSLALTYATSVRGPCHTSSYTFWFERATTFPEVGIDKVLDRFQSEGKPEMTVKVQNAVAVWENLAMCKFSILGGVQLKDVSNWLKDVAGWELSVQDLLEVGERCLNLKRKMNVGWGMSRKNDTLPLRVLTHRVDDGGCGRHLP
;
A
#
# COMPACT_ATOMS: atom_id res chain seq x y z
N MET A 1 17.09 11.46 -3.81
CA MET A 1 17.46 11.84 -5.20
C MET A 1 17.58 13.36 -5.36
N GLY A 2 16.54 14.14 -5.06
CA GLY A 2 16.57 15.61 -5.12
C GLY A 2 17.68 16.28 -4.28
N SER A 3 17.93 15.80 -3.06
CA SER A 3 19.05 16.29 -2.21
C SER A 3 20.44 16.10 -2.82
N LYS A 4 20.58 15.17 -3.77
CA LYS A 4 21.80 14.95 -4.55
C LYS A 4 21.79 15.67 -5.91
N LYS A 5 20.81 16.54 -6.15
CA LYS A 5 20.59 17.28 -7.42
C LYS A 5 20.50 16.38 -8.66
N VAL A 6 20.04 15.14 -8.49
CA VAL A 6 19.79 14.21 -9.61
C VAL A 6 18.33 14.37 -10.02
N LYS A 7 18.06 14.74 -11.29
CA LYS A 7 16.68 14.89 -11.80
C LYS A 7 16.13 13.60 -12.41
N ALA A 8 16.97 12.83 -13.11
CA ALA A 8 16.61 11.57 -13.73
C ALA A 8 17.85 10.67 -13.87
N VAL A 9 17.62 9.37 -14.04
CA VAL A 9 18.62 8.40 -14.49
C VAL A 9 18.05 7.73 -15.73
N VAL A 10 18.77 7.81 -16.85
CA VAL A 10 18.33 7.25 -18.15
C VAL A 10 19.21 6.04 -18.47
N VAL A 11 18.58 4.92 -18.79
CA VAL A 11 19.26 3.65 -19.08
C VAL A 11 18.70 3.07 -20.37
N GLN A 12 19.59 2.64 -21.28
CA GLN A 12 19.27 1.87 -22.47
C GLN A 12 20.25 0.70 -22.55
N GLY A 13 19.73 -0.52 -22.71
CA GLY A 13 20.53 -1.73 -22.84
C GLY A 13 19.99 -2.62 -23.95
N THR A 14 20.89 -3.16 -24.76
CA THR A 14 20.59 -4.12 -25.85
C THR A 14 21.27 -5.47 -25.64
N GLY A 15 21.98 -5.64 -24.52
CA GLY A 15 22.61 -6.90 -24.15
C GLY A 15 21.59 -7.95 -23.72
N GLU A 16 21.95 -9.22 -23.88
CA GLU A 16 21.16 -10.34 -23.41
C GLU A 16 21.51 -10.65 -21.95
N VAL A 17 20.49 -11.00 -21.15
CA VAL A 17 20.71 -11.51 -19.80
C VAL A 17 20.97 -13.02 -19.92
N PRO A 18 22.16 -13.52 -19.54
CA PRO A 18 22.46 -14.94 -19.64
C PRO A 18 21.57 -15.75 -18.70
N VAL A 19 21.01 -16.85 -19.20
CA VAL A 19 20.20 -17.82 -18.46
C VAL A 19 20.83 -19.19 -18.68
N LEU A 20 21.23 -19.87 -17.60
CA LEU A 20 21.99 -21.11 -17.68
C LEU A 20 21.23 -22.23 -18.40
N ASP A 21 19.95 -22.40 -18.08
CA ASP A 21 19.04 -23.36 -18.72
C ASP A 21 17.73 -22.66 -19.14
N ALA A 22 17.80 -21.96 -20.27
CA ALA A 22 16.66 -21.24 -20.82
C ALA A 22 15.53 -22.15 -21.33
N GLU A 23 15.81 -23.41 -21.63
CA GLU A 23 14.78 -24.36 -22.10
C GLU A 23 13.92 -24.83 -20.93
N SER A 24 14.53 -25.28 -19.84
CA SER A 24 13.81 -25.67 -18.62
C SER A 24 13.00 -24.52 -18.05
N LEU A 25 13.56 -23.31 -17.98
CA LEU A 25 12.85 -22.13 -17.48
C LEU A 25 11.59 -21.84 -18.32
N ARG A 26 11.71 -21.88 -19.66
CA ARG A 26 10.56 -21.68 -20.56
C ARG A 26 9.49 -22.75 -20.39
N GLY A 27 9.90 -24.02 -20.20
CA GLY A 27 8.99 -25.12 -19.92
C GLY A 27 8.15 -24.86 -18.66
N ARG A 28 8.81 -24.51 -17.55
CA ARG A 28 8.14 -24.17 -16.28
C ARG A 28 7.20 -22.97 -16.41
N MET A 29 7.62 -21.92 -17.12
CA MET A 29 6.76 -20.75 -17.37
C MET A 29 5.51 -21.13 -18.15
N LYS A 30 5.63 -21.99 -19.17
CA LYS A 30 4.50 -22.45 -19.99
C LYS A 30 3.48 -23.22 -19.16
N GLU A 31 3.91 -23.99 -18.16
CA GLU A 31 3.04 -24.71 -17.24
C GLU A 31 2.38 -23.80 -16.21
N LEU A 32 3.14 -22.87 -15.62
CA LEU A 32 2.66 -22.02 -14.54
C LEU A 32 1.70 -20.92 -15.01
N VAL A 33 2.02 -20.23 -16.12
CA VAL A 33 1.34 -19.00 -16.54
C VAL A 33 -0.18 -19.15 -16.71
N PRO A 34 -0.71 -20.24 -17.30
CA PRO A 34 -2.17 -20.43 -17.39
C PRO A 34 -2.86 -20.48 -16.03
N SER A 35 -2.29 -21.20 -15.05
CA SER A 35 -2.83 -21.28 -13.69
C SER A 35 -2.76 -19.93 -12.98
N LEU A 36 -1.61 -19.25 -13.09
CA LEU A 36 -1.36 -17.94 -12.50
C LEU A 36 -2.35 -16.90 -13.01
N THR A 37 -2.48 -16.77 -14.34
CA THR A 37 -3.41 -15.82 -14.97
C THR A 37 -4.88 -16.16 -14.69
N GLY A 38 -5.21 -17.46 -14.61
CA GLY A 38 -6.53 -17.92 -14.19
C GLY A 38 -6.90 -17.45 -12.78
N LYS A 39 -6.01 -17.65 -11.79
CA LYS A 39 -6.20 -17.19 -10.41
C LYS A 39 -6.22 -15.66 -10.29
N MET A 40 -5.44 -14.98 -11.12
CA MET A 40 -5.32 -13.52 -11.11
C MET A 40 -6.33 -12.79 -12.01
N LYS A 41 -7.35 -13.48 -12.53
CA LYS A 41 -8.34 -12.88 -13.44
C LYS A 41 -9.02 -11.63 -12.87
N GLY A 42 -9.34 -11.62 -11.57
CA GLY A 42 -9.90 -10.43 -10.91
C GLY A 42 -8.95 -9.23 -10.97
N MET A 43 -7.66 -9.46 -10.70
CA MET A 43 -6.61 -8.45 -10.80
C MET A 43 -6.41 -8.00 -12.25
N SER A 44 -6.38 -8.92 -13.22
CA SER A 44 -6.34 -8.58 -14.65
C SER A 44 -7.55 -7.77 -15.08
N THR A 45 -8.73 -8.01 -14.50
CA THR A 45 -9.99 -7.36 -14.91
C THR A 45 -10.16 -5.98 -14.30
N PHE A 46 -9.95 -5.85 -12.98
CA PHE A 46 -10.29 -4.65 -12.21
C PHE A 46 -9.06 -3.92 -11.66
N GLY A 47 -7.91 -4.59 -11.60
CA GLY A 47 -6.68 -4.06 -11.02
C GLY A 47 -6.76 -4.12 -9.51
N THR A 48 -5.83 -3.48 -8.82
CA THR A 48 -5.95 -3.36 -7.36
C THR A 48 -7.24 -2.61 -6.96
N PRO A 49 -7.78 -1.62 -7.70
CA PRO A 49 -9.07 -1.00 -7.35
C PRO A 49 -10.25 -1.97 -7.19
N GLY A 50 -10.16 -3.19 -7.73
CA GLY A 50 -11.20 -4.21 -7.58
C GLY A 50 -11.50 -4.62 -6.14
N ILE A 51 -10.59 -4.33 -5.19
CA ILE A 51 -10.79 -4.67 -3.77
C ILE A 51 -11.41 -3.55 -2.92
N VAL A 52 -11.71 -2.37 -3.46
CA VAL A 52 -12.31 -1.25 -2.68
C VAL A 52 -13.57 -1.68 -1.93
N VAL A 53 -14.53 -2.29 -2.64
CA VAL A 53 -15.79 -2.74 -2.06
C VAL A 53 -15.61 -3.92 -1.10
N PRO A 54 -14.84 -4.99 -1.45
CA PRO A 54 -14.50 -6.03 -0.49
C PRO A 54 -13.80 -5.54 0.78
N CYS A 55 -12.91 -4.55 0.67
CA CYS A 55 -12.23 -3.99 1.83
C CYS A 55 -13.19 -3.19 2.71
N GLU A 56 -14.09 -2.39 2.13
CA GLU A 56 -15.12 -1.69 2.91
C GLU A 56 -16.02 -2.67 3.68
N SER A 57 -16.50 -3.73 3.03
CA SER A 57 -17.40 -4.69 3.67
C SER A 57 -16.72 -5.46 4.81
N LEU A 58 -15.40 -5.65 4.73
CA LEU A 58 -14.59 -6.26 5.78
C LEU A 58 -14.16 -5.26 6.86
N GLY A 59 -14.42 -3.96 6.70
CA GLY A 59 -13.92 -2.91 7.59
C GLY A 59 -12.43 -2.59 7.41
N ASP A 60 -11.81 -3.08 6.34
CA ASP A 60 -10.40 -2.90 6.00
C ASP A 60 -10.11 -1.56 5.31
N LEU A 61 -11.13 -0.94 4.69
CA LEU A 61 -11.00 0.36 4.02
C LEU A 61 -10.95 1.51 5.05
N PRO A 62 -9.91 2.37 5.05
CA PRO A 62 -9.89 3.56 5.90
C PRO A 62 -10.91 4.61 5.44
N VAL A 63 -11.66 5.15 6.38
CA VAL A 63 -12.67 6.19 6.14
C VAL A 63 -12.48 7.33 7.14
N ARG A 64 -12.46 8.57 6.63
CA ARG A 64 -12.37 9.81 7.43
C ARG A 64 -11.20 9.78 8.44
N ASN A 65 -9.98 9.75 7.93
CA ASN A 65 -8.76 9.57 8.72
C ASN A 65 -8.87 8.42 9.75
N TRP A 66 -9.37 7.26 9.32
CA TRP A 66 -9.53 6.07 10.17
C TRP A 66 -10.58 6.19 11.31
N ALA A 67 -11.43 7.22 11.29
CA ALA A 67 -12.41 7.48 12.35
C ALA A 67 -13.77 6.78 12.13
N GLN A 68 -14.04 6.28 10.92
CA GLN A 68 -15.34 5.72 10.52
C GLN A 68 -15.14 4.35 9.84
N GLY A 69 -16.13 3.45 9.95
CA GLY A 69 -15.99 2.07 9.46
C GLY A 69 -16.91 1.72 8.32
N LYS A 70 -17.97 2.51 8.12
CA LYS A 70 -18.92 2.32 7.03
C LYS A 70 -18.79 3.41 5.97
N TYR A 71 -18.72 3.02 4.70
CA TYR A 71 -18.73 3.96 3.57
C TYR A 71 -19.37 3.33 2.33
N THR A 72 -20.37 2.48 2.53
CA THR A 72 -20.78 1.45 1.57
C THR A 72 -21.20 2.00 0.20
N GLU A 73 -22.11 2.99 0.16
CA GLU A 73 -22.59 3.55 -1.11
C GLU A 73 -21.49 4.36 -1.83
N GLN A 74 -20.70 5.09 -1.05
CA GLN A 74 -19.61 5.92 -1.54
C GLN A 74 -18.41 5.08 -2.03
N ALA A 75 -18.12 3.95 -1.39
CA ALA A 75 -17.09 3.01 -1.81
C ALA A 75 -17.39 2.40 -3.19
N GLN A 76 -18.66 2.21 -3.55
CA GLN A 76 -19.06 1.81 -4.90
C GLN A 76 -18.65 2.85 -5.96
N LYS A 77 -18.74 4.13 -5.62
CA LYS A 77 -18.33 5.24 -6.49
C LYS A 77 -16.82 5.31 -6.69
N LEU A 78 -16.04 4.68 -5.81
CA LEU A 78 -14.58 4.57 -5.91
C LEU A 78 -14.11 3.17 -6.36
N SER A 79 -15.02 2.31 -6.79
CA SER A 79 -14.69 0.91 -7.09
C SER A 79 -13.92 0.71 -8.40
N GLY A 80 -13.10 -0.35 -8.47
CA GLY A 80 -12.46 -0.78 -9.71
C GLY A 80 -13.44 -1.23 -10.79
N GLN A 81 -14.65 -1.65 -10.39
CA GLN A 81 -15.75 -2.00 -11.28
C GLN A 81 -16.25 -0.76 -12.03
N LEU A 82 -16.54 0.32 -11.31
CA LEU A 82 -16.91 1.60 -11.92
C LEU A 82 -15.76 2.18 -12.75
N MET A 83 -14.52 2.10 -12.24
CA MET A 83 -13.33 2.54 -12.98
C MET A 83 -13.24 1.86 -14.33
N LYS A 84 -13.38 0.53 -14.36
CA LYS A 84 -13.36 -0.25 -15.60
C LYS A 84 -14.48 0.17 -16.55
N GLU A 85 -15.69 0.36 -16.04
CA GLU A 85 -16.87 0.67 -16.85
C GLU A 85 -16.77 2.04 -17.52
N LYS A 86 -16.32 3.06 -16.77
CA LYS A 86 -16.45 4.46 -17.21
C LYS A 86 -15.14 5.14 -17.59
N TYR A 87 -14.02 4.76 -16.96
CA TYR A 87 -12.81 5.57 -16.97
C TYR A 87 -11.59 4.85 -17.55
N LEU A 88 -11.58 3.52 -17.58
CA LEU A 88 -10.47 2.73 -18.10
C LEU A 88 -10.33 2.89 -19.61
N LYS A 89 -9.15 3.34 -20.06
CA LYS A 89 -8.78 3.42 -21.48
C LYS A 89 -8.04 2.19 -21.92
N LYS A 90 -7.05 1.76 -21.13
CA LYS A 90 -6.28 0.55 -21.42
C LYS A 90 -5.70 -0.05 -20.15
N GLN A 91 -5.36 -1.32 -20.26
CA GLN A 91 -4.56 -2.04 -19.27
C GLN A 91 -3.09 -1.91 -19.66
N PHE A 92 -2.20 -1.83 -18.68
CA PHE A 92 -0.77 -1.91 -18.95
C PHE A 92 -0.13 -3.08 -18.19
N PHE A 93 0.96 -3.57 -18.76
CA PHE A 93 1.72 -4.71 -18.25
C PHE A 93 3.11 -4.22 -17.86
N CYS A 94 3.56 -4.58 -16.66
CA CYS A 94 4.98 -4.45 -16.31
C CYS A 94 5.82 -5.38 -17.21
N ALA A 95 7.13 -5.19 -17.23
CA ALA A 95 8.05 -6.03 -18.00
C ALA A 95 7.81 -7.53 -17.71
N SER A 96 7.59 -8.31 -18.77
CA SER A 96 7.35 -9.76 -18.74
C SER A 96 6.15 -10.22 -17.89
N CYS A 97 5.27 -9.30 -17.48
CA CYS A 97 4.12 -9.62 -16.64
C CYS A 97 2.99 -10.23 -17.49
N PRO A 98 2.42 -11.40 -17.11
CA PRO A 98 1.27 -11.97 -17.81
C PRO A 98 -0.08 -11.49 -17.24
N VAL A 99 -0.08 -10.73 -16.14
CA VAL A 99 -1.31 -10.37 -15.39
C VAL A 99 -1.97 -9.09 -15.88
N GLY A 100 -1.21 -8.03 -16.15
CA GLY A 100 -1.78 -6.76 -16.64
C GLY A 100 -2.68 -6.03 -15.63
N CYS A 101 -2.25 -5.95 -14.36
CA CYS A 101 -3.02 -5.27 -13.31
C CYS A 101 -3.09 -3.75 -13.50
N GLY A 102 -2.13 -3.19 -14.23
CA GLY A 102 -1.97 -1.75 -14.40
C GLY A 102 -3.14 -1.11 -15.12
N ARG A 103 -3.52 0.09 -14.69
CA ARG A 103 -4.65 0.85 -15.23
C ARG A 103 -4.16 2.15 -15.84
N VAL A 104 -4.68 2.46 -17.03
CA VAL A 104 -4.60 3.79 -17.62
C VAL A 104 -6.02 4.31 -17.76
N VAL A 105 -6.33 5.37 -17.04
CA VAL A 105 -7.66 5.96 -16.96
C VAL A 105 -7.68 7.35 -17.56
N GLY A 106 -8.85 7.82 -17.98
CA GLY A 106 -9.02 9.19 -18.46
C GLY A 106 -10.45 9.50 -18.89
N GLY A 107 -10.64 10.71 -19.43
CA GLY A 107 -11.87 11.09 -20.14
C GLY A 107 -13.01 11.69 -19.30
N SER A 108 -12.75 12.32 -18.14
CA SER A 108 -13.87 12.83 -17.32
C SER A 108 -13.59 13.90 -16.25
N ILE A 109 -12.72 14.91 -16.46
CA ILE A 109 -12.79 16.21 -15.71
C ILE A 109 -12.02 17.32 -16.43
N GLU A 110 -12.35 18.59 -16.17
CA GLU A 110 -11.50 19.75 -16.43
C GLU A 110 -10.68 20.23 -15.18
N PRO A 111 -9.40 20.63 -15.35
CA PRO A 111 -8.58 20.44 -16.54
C PRO A 111 -8.28 18.95 -16.77
N LEU A 112 -8.33 18.54 -18.04
CA LEU A 112 -8.31 17.16 -18.49
C LEU A 112 -7.03 16.42 -18.10
N VAL A 113 -7.20 15.32 -17.36
CA VAL A 113 -6.28 14.19 -17.43
C VAL A 113 -6.68 13.39 -18.68
N GLU A 114 -5.95 13.59 -19.78
CA GLU A 114 -6.16 12.85 -21.03
C GLU A 114 -5.99 11.34 -20.78
N GLU A 115 -4.86 10.96 -20.19
CA GLU A 115 -4.58 9.63 -19.65
C GLU A 115 -3.63 9.73 -18.44
N THR A 116 -3.91 8.97 -17.38
CA THR A 116 -2.98 8.78 -16.24
C THR A 116 -2.89 7.30 -15.87
N GLY A 117 -1.75 6.88 -15.34
CA GLY A 117 -1.61 5.60 -14.66
C GLY A 117 -2.35 5.57 -13.31
N GLY A 118 -2.90 4.41 -12.94
CA GLY A 118 -3.70 4.23 -11.73
C GLY A 118 -5.09 4.87 -11.84
N PRO A 119 -5.69 5.37 -10.74
CA PRO A 119 -5.27 5.16 -9.36
C PRO A 119 -5.27 3.67 -8.97
N GLU A 120 -4.32 3.28 -8.11
CA GLU A 120 -4.35 1.98 -7.44
C GLU A 120 -5.28 2.04 -6.20
N TYR A 121 -5.58 0.89 -5.59
CA TYR A 121 -6.41 0.77 -4.38
C TYR A 121 -5.98 1.72 -3.26
N GLU A 122 -4.68 1.73 -2.95
CA GLU A 122 -4.09 2.57 -1.91
C GLU A 122 -4.41 4.05 -2.14
N THR A 123 -4.27 4.52 -3.38
CA THR A 123 -4.58 5.89 -3.75
C THR A 123 -6.07 6.20 -3.63
N LEU A 124 -6.94 5.29 -4.09
CA LEU A 124 -8.39 5.46 -3.98
C LEU A 124 -8.86 5.52 -2.53
N ALA A 125 -8.23 4.75 -1.64
CA ALA A 125 -8.54 4.77 -0.24
C ALA A 125 -8.01 6.05 0.44
N LEU A 126 -6.72 6.36 0.30
CA LEU A 126 -6.10 7.46 1.05
C LEU A 126 -6.48 8.86 0.53
N LEU A 127 -6.64 9.04 -0.78
CA LEU A 127 -7.11 10.31 -1.37
C LEU A 127 -8.63 10.34 -1.62
N GLY A 128 -9.33 9.21 -1.46
CA GLY A 128 -10.78 9.11 -1.58
C GLY A 128 -11.45 8.93 -0.23
N SER A 129 -11.75 7.69 0.16
CA SER A 129 -12.55 7.37 1.36
C SER A 129 -11.97 7.96 2.65
N ASN A 130 -10.64 7.96 2.80
CA ASN A 130 -9.98 8.51 3.98
C ASN A 130 -10.11 10.04 4.08
N CYS A 131 -10.35 10.72 2.95
CA CYS A 131 -10.61 12.16 2.84
C CYS A 131 -12.11 12.50 2.67
N LEU A 132 -12.99 11.49 2.66
CA LEU A 132 -14.40 11.58 2.29
C LEU A 132 -14.66 12.17 0.90
N ILE A 133 -13.74 11.96 -0.04
CA ILE A 133 -13.87 12.34 -1.45
C ILE A 133 -14.34 11.09 -2.22
N ASP A 134 -15.61 11.04 -2.59
CA ASP A 134 -16.24 9.91 -3.30
C ASP A 134 -16.45 10.14 -4.80
N ASP A 135 -15.92 11.26 -5.32
CA ASP A 135 -15.90 11.57 -6.74
C ASP A 135 -14.65 10.93 -7.39
N MET A 136 -14.82 9.78 -8.06
CA MET A 136 -13.74 9.07 -8.74
C MET A 136 -12.92 9.97 -9.66
N PRO A 137 -13.53 10.83 -10.52
CA PRO A 137 -12.75 11.76 -11.30
C PRO A 137 -11.87 12.65 -10.43
N ALA A 138 -12.39 13.32 -9.39
CA ALA A 138 -11.57 14.15 -8.51
C ALA A 138 -10.37 13.37 -7.93
N VAL A 139 -10.57 12.12 -7.49
CA VAL A 139 -9.48 11.26 -6.99
C VAL A 139 -8.47 10.93 -8.10
N MET A 140 -8.92 10.68 -9.34
CA MET A 140 -8.03 10.51 -10.50
C MET A 140 -7.17 11.75 -10.76
N ARG A 141 -7.71 12.96 -10.59
CA ARG A 141 -6.95 14.22 -10.72
C ARG A 141 -5.91 14.37 -9.62
N LEU A 142 -6.27 14.08 -8.37
CA LEU A 142 -5.33 14.11 -7.24
C LEU A 142 -4.21 13.08 -7.42
N ASN A 143 -4.52 11.88 -7.91
CA ASN A 143 -3.55 10.86 -8.27
C ASN A 143 -2.58 11.33 -9.36
N GLU A 144 -3.08 11.89 -10.47
CA GLU A 144 -2.22 12.38 -11.55
C GLU A 144 -1.32 13.52 -11.08
N LEU A 145 -1.87 14.48 -10.30
CA LEU A 145 -1.07 15.55 -9.71
C LEU A 145 0.05 14.98 -8.83
N THR A 146 -0.28 14.03 -7.96
CA THR A 146 0.68 13.39 -7.05
C THR A 146 1.78 12.65 -7.83
N ASN A 147 1.42 11.92 -8.89
CA ASN A 147 2.36 11.26 -9.80
C ASN A 147 3.30 12.27 -10.48
N ARG A 148 2.75 13.37 -11.01
CA ARG A 148 3.53 14.42 -11.70
C ARG A 148 4.51 15.12 -10.78
N LEU A 149 4.13 15.32 -9.52
CA LEU A 149 4.98 15.91 -8.50
C LEU A 149 6.00 14.91 -7.93
N GLY A 150 5.84 13.60 -8.20
CA GLY A 150 6.74 12.55 -7.74
C GLY A 150 6.65 12.33 -6.22
N MET A 151 5.45 12.45 -5.66
CA MET A 151 5.15 12.21 -4.25
C MET A 151 4.45 10.86 -4.06
N ASP A 152 4.51 10.31 -2.85
CA ASP A 152 3.78 9.08 -2.50
C ASP A 152 2.30 9.39 -2.26
N THR A 153 1.40 8.65 -2.89
CA THR A 153 -0.06 8.85 -2.75
C THR A 153 -0.59 8.45 -1.38
N ILE A 154 0.05 7.50 -0.69
CA ILE A 154 -0.34 7.12 0.67
C ILE A 154 -0.04 8.26 1.64
N GLU A 155 1.23 8.72 1.69
CA GLU A 155 1.64 9.85 2.52
C GLU A 155 0.86 11.13 2.17
N THR A 156 0.65 11.40 0.88
CA THR A 156 -0.10 12.59 0.44
C THR A 156 -1.56 12.54 0.92
N GLY A 157 -2.25 11.41 0.76
CA GLY A 157 -3.63 11.27 1.24
C GLY A 157 -3.76 11.26 2.76
N ALA A 158 -2.77 10.68 3.47
CA ALA A 158 -2.68 10.78 4.91
C ALA A 158 -2.50 12.23 5.37
N ALA A 159 -1.62 13.01 4.73
CA ALA A 159 -1.43 14.42 5.03
C ALA A 159 -2.70 15.26 4.77
N VAL A 160 -3.42 14.99 3.69
CA VAL A 160 -4.71 15.66 3.39
C VAL A 160 -5.76 15.35 4.44
N SER A 161 -6.00 14.07 4.72
CA SER A 161 -7.01 13.64 5.72
C SER A 161 -6.66 14.10 7.14
N PHE A 162 -5.37 14.11 7.51
CA PHE A 162 -4.88 14.69 8.76
C PHE A 162 -5.22 16.18 8.85
N CYS A 163 -4.91 16.97 7.82
CA CYS A 163 -5.23 18.40 7.81
C CYS A 163 -6.73 18.68 7.78
N MET A 164 -7.53 17.86 7.09
CA MET A 164 -9.01 17.97 7.16
C MET A 164 -9.52 17.77 8.58
N GLU A 165 -8.96 16.80 9.32
CA GLU A 165 -9.33 16.59 10.72
C GLU A 165 -8.85 17.72 11.62
N LEU A 166 -7.60 18.18 11.48
CA LEU A 166 -7.09 19.32 12.23
C LEU A 166 -7.94 20.58 12.01
N TYR A 167 -8.39 20.81 10.77
CA TYR A 167 -9.25 21.92 10.40
C TYR A 167 -10.64 21.78 11.04
N GLU A 168 -11.24 20.59 11.00
CA GLU A 168 -12.50 20.31 11.71
C GLU A 168 -12.40 20.57 13.21
N LYS A 169 -11.26 20.23 13.82
CA LYS A 169 -11.01 20.44 15.26
C LYS A 169 -10.56 21.86 15.60
N GLY A 170 -10.41 22.75 14.62
CA GLY A 170 -9.99 24.13 14.80
C GLY A 170 -8.52 24.29 15.25
N LEU A 171 -7.69 23.26 15.05
CA LEU A 171 -6.25 23.30 15.35
C LEU A 171 -5.46 24.04 14.28
N ILE A 172 -5.96 24.02 13.04
CA ILE A 172 -5.48 24.84 11.92
C ILE A 172 -6.65 25.59 11.28
N GLY A 173 -6.38 26.66 10.55
CA GLY A 173 -7.42 27.44 9.90
C GLY A 173 -6.91 28.39 8.81
N PRO A 174 -7.68 29.43 8.46
CA PRO A 174 -7.31 30.37 7.39
C PRO A 174 -5.95 31.05 7.59
N LYS A 175 -5.51 31.23 8.84
CA LYS A 175 -4.17 31.78 9.14
C LYS A 175 -3.03 30.88 8.64
N ASP A 176 -3.24 29.57 8.59
CA ASP A 176 -2.25 28.57 8.20
C ASP A 176 -2.42 28.19 6.71
N LEU A 177 -3.67 28.14 6.26
CA LEU A 177 -4.08 27.57 4.97
C LEU A 177 -4.49 28.60 3.91
N GLY A 178 -4.58 29.88 4.27
CA GLY A 178 -5.11 30.92 3.39
C GLY A 178 -6.58 30.68 3.07
N GLU A 179 -6.91 30.60 1.77
CA GLU A 179 -8.28 30.43 1.27
C GLU A 179 -8.72 28.95 1.17
N LEU A 180 -7.85 27.99 1.51
CA LEU A 180 -8.20 26.56 1.42
C LEU A 180 -9.22 26.18 2.51
N ASP A 181 -10.44 25.79 2.09
CA ASP A 181 -11.48 25.25 2.96
C ASP A 181 -11.37 23.71 3.06
N LEU A 182 -10.54 23.22 3.98
CA LEU A 182 -10.30 21.78 4.19
C LEU A 182 -11.44 21.07 4.94
N LYS A 183 -12.69 21.40 4.64
CA LYS A 183 -13.82 20.53 5.01
C LYS A 183 -13.68 19.19 4.32
N TRP A 184 -14.07 18.13 5.03
CA TRP A 184 -14.13 16.77 4.49
C TRP A 184 -14.82 16.72 3.13
N GLY A 185 -14.25 15.98 2.18
CA GLY A 185 -14.76 15.85 0.81
C GLY A 185 -14.39 16.99 -0.13
N ASN A 186 -13.75 18.08 0.32
CA ASN A 186 -13.34 19.17 -0.56
C ASN A 186 -12.07 18.83 -1.36
N ALA A 187 -12.25 18.21 -2.52
CA ALA A 187 -11.14 17.81 -3.40
C ALA A 187 -10.34 18.99 -3.98
N ARG A 188 -10.94 20.17 -4.16
CA ARG A 188 -10.21 21.35 -4.66
C ARG A 188 -9.28 21.91 -3.58
N ALA A 189 -9.72 21.93 -2.33
CA ALA A 189 -8.86 22.31 -1.21
C ALA A 189 -7.72 21.29 -1.01
N ALA A 190 -8.01 19.98 -1.16
CA ALA A 190 -6.98 18.93 -1.16
C ALA A 190 -5.93 19.16 -2.25
N GLU A 191 -6.34 19.44 -3.48
CA GLU A 191 -5.44 19.78 -4.60
C GLU A 191 -4.53 20.97 -4.27
N GLY A 192 -5.09 22.05 -3.70
CA GLY A 192 -4.32 23.21 -3.26
C GLY A 192 -3.29 22.88 -2.17
N LEU A 193 -3.66 22.02 -1.21
CA LEU A 193 -2.75 21.57 -0.16
C LEU A 193 -1.60 20.73 -0.74
N ILE A 194 -1.88 19.84 -1.71
CA ILE A 194 -0.86 19.04 -2.42
C ILE A 194 0.18 19.94 -3.09
N HIS A 195 -0.26 21.02 -3.76
CA HIS A 195 0.65 22.03 -4.32
C HIS A 195 1.50 22.71 -3.24
N MET A 196 0.89 23.10 -2.11
CA MET A 196 1.64 23.70 -1.00
C MET A 196 2.72 22.77 -0.45
N ILE A 197 2.43 21.47 -0.32
CA ILE A 197 3.40 20.46 0.14
C ILE A 197 4.57 20.36 -0.85
N ALA A 198 4.26 20.10 -2.13
CA ALA A 198 5.28 19.84 -3.14
C ALA A 198 6.21 21.04 -3.37
N GLU A 199 5.67 22.26 -3.23
CA GLU A 199 6.40 23.50 -3.40
C GLU A 199 6.97 24.05 -2.08
N ARG A 200 6.73 23.34 -0.96
CA ARG A 200 7.12 23.76 0.40
C ARG A 200 6.73 25.22 0.69
N ARG A 201 5.47 25.56 0.42
CA ARG A 201 4.92 26.92 0.60
C ARG A 201 4.04 27.02 1.85
N GLY A 202 4.32 28.01 2.69
CA GLY A 202 3.52 28.29 3.89
C GLY A 202 3.44 27.05 4.79
N PHE A 203 2.23 26.68 5.19
CA PHE A 203 1.99 25.47 5.99
C PHE A 203 2.44 24.17 5.30
N GLY A 204 2.52 24.15 3.96
CA GLY A 204 3.00 23.00 3.21
C GLY A 204 4.49 22.67 3.43
N ASP A 205 5.32 23.63 3.84
CA ASP A 205 6.72 23.35 4.20
C ASP A 205 6.82 22.46 5.44
N LEU A 206 6.01 22.76 6.46
CA LEU A 206 5.91 21.94 7.68
C LEU A 206 5.38 20.54 7.35
N LEU A 207 4.32 20.48 6.54
CA LEU A 207 3.67 19.23 6.17
C LEU A 207 4.58 18.32 5.32
N ALA A 208 5.49 18.90 4.54
CA ALA A 208 6.47 18.18 3.74
C ALA A 208 7.55 17.45 4.58
N ASP A 209 7.62 17.69 5.89
CA ASP A 209 8.49 16.96 6.83
C ASP A 209 7.77 15.77 7.50
N GLY A 210 6.50 15.56 7.18
CA GLY A 210 5.69 14.42 7.62
C GLY A 210 4.71 14.75 8.75
N LEU A 211 3.81 13.80 9.01
CA LEU A 211 2.72 13.97 9.97
C LEU A 211 3.23 14.14 11.40
N GLN A 212 4.28 13.41 11.79
CA GLN A 212 4.82 13.46 13.14
C GLN A 212 5.39 14.86 13.45
N ALA A 213 6.28 15.35 12.59
CA ALA A 213 6.91 16.67 12.75
C ALA A 213 5.85 17.80 12.77
N THR A 214 4.83 17.68 11.90
CA THR A 214 3.72 18.62 11.85
C THR A 214 2.91 18.61 13.15
N ALA A 215 2.53 17.43 13.63
CA ALA A 215 1.75 17.27 14.86
C ALA A 215 2.50 17.81 16.09
N GLU A 216 3.80 17.53 16.20
CA GLU A 216 4.66 18.05 17.26
C GLU A 216 4.73 19.59 17.24
N LYS A 217 4.80 20.19 16.05
CA LYS A 217 4.86 21.64 15.89
C LYS A 217 3.55 22.34 16.24
N ILE A 218 2.41 21.74 15.91
CA ILE A 218 1.07 22.27 16.25
C ILE A 218 0.80 22.09 17.75
N GLY A 219 1.19 20.94 18.32
CA GLY A 219 0.94 20.59 19.70
C GLY A 219 -0.53 20.23 19.99
N GLY A 220 -0.87 20.18 21.28
CA GLY A 220 -2.22 19.83 21.73
C GLY A 220 -2.61 18.40 21.31
N MET A 221 -3.81 18.25 20.73
CA MET A 221 -4.33 16.95 20.28
C MET A 221 -3.85 16.56 18.87
N ALA A 222 -2.99 17.34 18.21
CA ALA A 222 -2.60 17.06 16.82
C ALA A 222 -1.98 15.66 16.64
N SER A 223 -1.23 15.15 17.63
CA SER A 223 -0.65 13.81 17.59
C SER A 223 -1.68 12.68 17.51
N GLU A 224 -2.90 12.89 18.04
CA GLU A 224 -3.99 11.91 18.00
C GLU A 224 -4.60 11.74 16.60
N TYR A 225 -4.38 12.73 15.74
CA TYR A 225 -4.87 12.78 14.37
C TYR A 225 -3.80 12.35 13.35
N ALA A 226 -2.53 12.26 13.75
CA ALA A 226 -1.44 11.81 12.91
C ALA A 226 -1.37 10.27 12.88
N ILE A 227 -2.01 9.64 11.89
CA ILE A 227 -2.08 8.18 11.79
C ILE A 227 -0.83 7.62 11.10
N GLN A 228 0.23 7.46 11.90
CA GLN A 228 1.57 7.09 11.44
C GLN A 228 2.31 6.18 12.44
N ILE A 229 3.32 5.47 11.95
CA ILE A 229 4.31 4.77 12.79
C ILE A 229 5.69 5.19 12.29
N ASN A 230 6.52 5.74 13.18
CA ASN A 230 7.89 6.20 12.88
C ASN A 230 7.97 7.21 11.71
N ASN A 231 7.09 8.21 11.73
CA ASN A 231 6.89 9.26 10.72
C ASN A 231 6.53 8.76 9.32
N MET A 232 5.89 7.59 9.23
CA MET A 232 5.34 7.06 7.98
C MET A 232 3.87 6.70 8.18
N ALA A 233 3.01 7.18 7.28
CA ALA A 233 1.57 6.97 7.31
C ALA A 233 1.19 5.50 7.13
N LEU A 234 0.08 5.08 7.75
CA LEU A 234 -0.47 3.75 7.49
C LEU A 234 -0.99 3.65 6.05
N PRO A 235 -0.72 2.54 5.34
CA PRO A 235 -1.37 2.24 4.07
C PRO A 235 -2.80 1.76 4.28
N ALA A 236 -3.57 1.60 3.19
CA ALA A 236 -5.02 1.49 3.11
C ALA A 236 -5.67 0.23 3.68
N HIS A 237 -5.03 -0.46 4.63
CA HIS A 237 -5.58 -1.65 5.26
C HIS A 237 -5.64 -1.44 6.78
N ASP A 238 -6.83 -1.62 7.36
CA ASP A 238 -7.10 -1.37 8.77
C ASP A 238 -6.59 -2.50 9.66
N PRO A 239 -5.65 -2.24 10.58
CA PRO A 239 -5.18 -3.26 11.51
C PRO A 239 -6.27 -3.83 12.42
N ARG A 240 -7.39 -3.12 12.61
CA ARG A 240 -8.58 -3.61 13.32
C ARG A 240 -9.35 -4.65 12.51
N ALA A 241 -9.11 -4.78 11.22
CA ALA A 241 -9.69 -5.82 10.38
C ALA A 241 -8.86 -7.13 10.37
N TYR A 242 -7.57 -7.04 10.75
CA TYR A 242 -6.57 -8.11 10.59
C TYR A 242 -5.48 -8.07 11.67
N SER A 243 -5.52 -8.99 12.64
CA SER A 243 -4.55 -9.03 13.74
C SER A 243 -3.11 -9.26 13.27
N SER A 244 -2.88 -9.97 12.15
CA SER A 244 -1.53 -10.13 11.60
C SER A 244 -0.99 -8.86 10.96
N LEU A 245 -1.87 -8.03 10.40
CA LEU A 245 -1.51 -6.78 9.76
C LEU A 245 -1.04 -5.76 10.80
N ALA A 246 -1.73 -5.72 11.95
CA ALA A 246 -1.28 -4.97 13.13
C ALA A 246 0.17 -5.28 13.49
N LEU A 247 0.51 -6.56 13.65
CA LEU A 247 1.89 -6.96 13.95
C LEU A 247 2.85 -6.64 12.79
N THR A 248 2.42 -6.81 11.54
CA THR A 248 3.20 -6.44 10.36
C THR A 248 3.57 -4.97 10.36
N TYR A 249 2.60 -4.07 10.59
CA TYR A 249 2.85 -2.64 10.61
C TYR A 249 3.78 -2.23 11.73
N ALA A 250 3.57 -2.79 12.93
CA ALA A 250 4.43 -2.52 14.07
C ALA A 250 5.88 -2.97 13.85
N THR A 251 6.11 -4.10 13.18
CA THR A 251 7.44 -4.74 13.12
C THR A 251 8.19 -4.55 11.82
N SER A 252 7.54 -4.03 10.77
CA SER A 252 8.15 -3.87 9.46
C SER A 252 9.39 -2.98 9.50
N VAL A 253 10.46 -3.43 8.85
CA VAL A 253 11.77 -2.77 8.86
C VAL A 253 11.83 -1.43 8.12
N ARG A 254 10.76 -1.00 7.44
CA ARG A 254 10.71 0.28 6.73
C ARG A 254 9.59 1.23 7.18
N GLY A 255 8.87 0.88 8.25
CA GLY A 255 7.62 1.54 8.64
C GLY A 255 6.38 0.74 8.21
N PRO A 256 5.16 1.22 8.53
CA PRO A 256 3.91 0.50 8.29
C PRO A 256 3.74 0.22 6.80
N CYS A 257 3.94 -1.03 6.41
CA CYS A 257 3.88 -1.40 5.00
C CYS A 257 3.20 -2.76 4.81
N HIS A 258 2.00 -2.74 4.22
CA HIS A 258 1.19 -3.92 3.98
C HIS A 258 1.90 -4.92 3.05
N THR A 259 2.77 -4.42 2.16
CA THR A 259 3.52 -5.29 1.25
C THR A 259 4.72 -5.98 1.88
N SER A 260 5.13 -5.60 3.10
CA SER A 260 6.31 -6.20 3.76
C SER A 260 6.07 -7.64 4.23
N SER A 261 4.80 -8.03 4.40
CA SER A 261 4.41 -9.40 4.72
C SER A 261 3.19 -9.88 3.92
N TYR A 262 2.31 -9.03 3.38
CA TYR A 262 1.07 -9.50 2.72
C TYR A 262 0.14 -10.32 3.63
N THR A 263 0.32 -10.30 4.95
CA THR A 263 -0.28 -11.31 5.84
C THR A 263 -1.81 -11.33 5.85
N PHE A 264 -2.45 -10.17 5.69
CA PHE A 264 -3.91 -10.03 5.61
C PHE A 264 -4.54 -10.89 4.50
N TRP A 265 -3.81 -11.24 3.44
CA TRP A 265 -4.32 -12.16 2.41
C TRP A 265 -4.50 -13.59 2.92
N PHE A 266 -3.67 -14.06 3.86
CA PHE A 266 -3.77 -15.38 4.48
C PHE A 266 -4.87 -15.44 5.56
N GLU A 267 -5.39 -14.29 5.94
CA GLU A 267 -6.58 -14.15 6.79
C GLU A 267 -7.84 -13.89 5.98
N ARG A 268 -7.69 -13.58 4.69
CA ARG A 268 -8.80 -13.23 3.80
C ARG A 268 -9.18 -14.33 2.83
N ALA A 269 -8.22 -14.90 2.10
CA ALA A 269 -8.55 -15.63 0.87
C ALA A 269 -7.52 -16.65 0.39
N THR A 270 -6.35 -16.78 1.01
CA THR A 270 -5.30 -17.65 0.45
C THR A 270 -4.51 -18.42 1.51
N THR A 271 -3.72 -19.37 1.04
CA THR A 271 -2.87 -20.26 1.84
C THR A 271 -1.45 -20.24 1.30
N PHE A 272 -0.50 -20.67 2.11
CA PHE A 272 0.89 -20.82 1.71
C PHE A 272 1.50 -22.05 2.41
N PRO A 273 1.21 -23.26 1.90
CA PRO A 273 1.58 -24.51 2.57
C PRO A 273 3.09 -24.66 2.80
N GLU A 274 3.93 -24.16 1.88
CA GLU A 274 5.39 -24.24 2.01
C GLU A 274 5.96 -23.46 3.20
N VAL A 275 5.18 -22.55 3.77
CA VAL A 275 5.52 -21.83 5.01
C VAL A 275 4.59 -22.21 6.17
N GLY A 276 3.88 -23.34 6.07
CA GLY A 276 3.02 -23.89 7.11
C GLY A 276 1.70 -23.15 7.31
N ILE A 277 1.18 -22.51 6.26
CA ILE A 277 -0.15 -21.86 6.26
C ILE A 277 -1.08 -22.69 5.40
N ASP A 278 -1.67 -23.73 5.97
CA ASP A 278 -2.46 -24.72 5.22
C ASP A 278 -3.93 -24.32 5.04
N LYS A 279 -4.40 -23.33 5.81
CA LYS A 279 -5.78 -22.83 5.78
C LYS A 279 -5.82 -21.32 6.01
N VAL A 280 -6.90 -20.70 5.55
CA VAL A 280 -7.21 -19.29 5.87
C VAL A 280 -7.48 -19.19 7.38
N LEU A 281 -6.82 -18.25 8.04
CA LEU A 281 -6.94 -18.04 9.49
C LEU A 281 -8.01 -17.00 9.83
N ASP A 282 -8.64 -17.11 11.00
CA ASP A 282 -9.54 -16.07 11.50
C ASP A 282 -8.80 -14.74 11.65
N ARG A 283 -9.30 -13.67 11.03
CA ARG A 283 -8.68 -12.35 11.00
C ARG A 283 -8.66 -11.60 12.35
N PHE A 284 -9.44 -12.05 13.33
CA PHE A 284 -9.54 -11.40 14.64
C PHE A 284 -8.82 -12.15 15.77
N GLN A 285 -8.28 -13.33 15.51
CA GLN A 285 -7.57 -14.10 16.53
C GLN A 285 -6.09 -13.71 16.58
N SER A 286 -5.48 -13.71 17.76
CA SER A 286 -4.03 -13.48 17.92
C SER A 286 -3.20 -14.76 17.79
N GLU A 287 -3.80 -15.92 18.05
CA GLU A 287 -3.10 -17.21 18.03
C GLU A 287 -2.56 -17.55 16.63
N GLY A 288 -1.30 -17.96 16.56
CA GLY A 288 -0.57 -18.28 15.33
C GLY A 288 -0.15 -17.08 14.48
N LYS A 289 -0.60 -15.85 14.79
CA LYS A 289 -0.28 -14.65 13.99
C LYS A 289 1.19 -14.22 14.06
N PRO A 290 1.89 -14.30 15.21
CA PRO A 290 3.32 -13.99 15.25
C PRO A 290 4.15 -14.93 14.38
N GLU A 291 3.90 -16.23 14.49
CA GLU A 291 4.59 -17.24 13.68
C GLU A 291 4.32 -17.05 12.18
N MET A 292 3.04 -16.85 11.81
CA MET A 292 2.67 -16.53 10.43
C MET A 292 3.39 -15.28 9.93
N THR A 293 3.42 -14.21 10.72
CA THR A 293 4.04 -12.93 10.32
C THR A 293 5.53 -13.11 10.04
N VAL A 294 6.27 -13.79 10.92
CA VAL A 294 7.71 -14.05 10.72
C VAL A 294 7.96 -14.87 9.45
N LYS A 295 7.26 -16.00 9.31
CA LYS A 295 7.46 -16.90 8.16
C LYS A 295 7.16 -16.21 6.83
N VAL A 296 6.08 -15.43 6.80
CA VAL A 296 5.68 -14.74 5.58
C VAL A 296 6.57 -13.53 5.29
N GLN A 297 7.01 -12.77 6.30
CA GLN A 297 8.03 -11.73 6.10
C GLN A 297 9.30 -12.32 5.49
N ASN A 298 9.78 -13.46 6.00
CA ASN A 298 10.95 -14.17 5.44
C ASN A 298 10.70 -14.56 3.97
N ALA A 299 9.57 -15.18 3.66
CA ALA A 299 9.24 -15.56 2.29
C ALA A 299 9.14 -14.35 1.36
N VAL A 300 8.43 -13.29 1.76
CA VAL A 300 8.24 -12.07 0.95
C VAL A 300 9.57 -11.35 0.72
N ALA A 301 10.50 -11.40 1.67
CA ALA A 301 11.85 -10.86 1.48
C ALA A 301 12.60 -11.54 0.33
N VAL A 302 12.34 -12.82 0.04
CA VAL A 302 12.91 -13.49 -1.15
C VAL A 302 12.42 -12.82 -2.43
N TRP A 303 11.11 -12.57 -2.56
CA TRP A 303 10.54 -11.85 -3.70
C TRP A 303 11.11 -10.44 -3.85
N GLU A 304 11.31 -9.72 -2.74
CA GLU A 304 11.92 -8.39 -2.76
C GLU A 304 13.35 -8.41 -3.32
N ASN A 305 14.18 -9.36 -2.88
CA ASN A 305 15.57 -9.46 -3.32
C ASN A 305 15.68 -9.88 -4.80
N LEU A 306 14.71 -10.64 -5.30
CA LEU A 306 14.63 -11.05 -6.71
C LEU A 306 13.91 -10.02 -7.59
N ALA A 307 13.44 -8.90 -7.01
CA ALA A 307 12.62 -7.89 -7.68
C ALA A 307 11.38 -8.48 -8.39
N MET A 308 10.79 -9.53 -7.83
CA MET A 308 9.62 -10.19 -8.38
C MET A 308 8.32 -9.57 -7.88
N CYS A 309 7.31 -9.53 -8.74
CA CYS A 309 5.98 -9.04 -8.35
C CYS A 309 5.34 -9.98 -7.31
N LYS A 310 5.04 -9.45 -6.12
CA LYS A 310 4.42 -10.21 -5.01
C LYS A 310 3.01 -10.71 -5.32
N PHE A 311 2.32 -10.12 -6.29
CA PHE A 311 1.05 -10.67 -6.77
C PHE A 311 1.19 -12.07 -7.37
N SER A 312 2.40 -12.50 -7.76
CA SER A 312 2.62 -13.88 -8.17
C SER A 312 2.32 -14.88 -7.05
N ILE A 313 2.50 -14.50 -5.77
CA ILE A 313 2.13 -15.32 -4.61
C ILE A 313 0.63 -15.60 -4.63
N LEU A 314 -0.20 -14.56 -4.85
CA LEU A 314 -1.65 -14.72 -5.01
C LEU A 314 -2.02 -15.51 -6.27
N GLY A 315 -1.18 -15.42 -7.30
CA GLY A 315 -1.22 -16.26 -8.49
C GLY A 315 -0.81 -17.72 -8.25
N GLY A 316 -0.41 -18.06 -7.02
CA GLY A 316 -0.07 -19.42 -6.62
C GLY A 316 1.40 -19.80 -6.81
N VAL A 317 2.28 -18.87 -7.17
CA VAL A 317 3.73 -19.14 -7.19
C VAL A 317 4.21 -19.45 -5.79
N GLN A 318 4.91 -20.57 -5.64
CA GLN A 318 5.47 -21.04 -4.38
C GLN A 318 7.00 -20.81 -4.30
N LEU A 319 7.61 -20.97 -3.13
CA LEU A 319 9.07 -20.90 -2.98
C LEU A 319 9.77 -22.02 -3.75
N LYS A 320 9.13 -23.19 -3.91
CA LYS A 320 9.69 -24.27 -4.73
C LYS A 320 9.81 -23.87 -6.20
N ASP A 321 8.86 -23.10 -6.73
CA ASP A 321 8.95 -22.55 -8.09
C ASP A 321 10.15 -21.61 -8.20
N VAL A 322 10.31 -20.69 -7.24
CA VAL A 322 11.43 -19.75 -7.18
C VAL A 322 12.78 -20.47 -7.07
N SER A 323 12.87 -21.51 -6.24
CA SER A 323 14.04 -22.39 -6.13
C SER A 323 14.42 -23.00 -7.48
N ASN A 324 13.45 -23.55 -8.21
CA ASN A 324 13.69 -24.11 -9.53
C ASN A 324 14.15 -23.05 -10.53
N TRP A 325 13.58 -21.83 -10.49
CA TRP A 325 14.00 -20.74 -11.38
C TRP A 325 15.40 -20.24 -11.09
N LEU A 326 15.82 -20.19 -9.82
CA LEU A 326 17.18 -19.82 -9.45
C LEU A 326 18.19 -20.86 -9.93
N LYS A 327 17.82 -22.14 -9.90
CA LYS A 327 18.62 -23.21 -10.52
C LYS A 327 18.74 -23.01 -12.02
N ASP A 328 17.62 -22.81 -12.72
CA ASP A 328 17.61 -22.65 -14.18
C ASP A 328 18.33 -21.36 -14.64
N VAL A 329 18.24 -20.27 -13.87
CA VAL A 329 18.86 -18.97 -14.22
C VAL A 329 20.33 -18.92 -13.87
N ALA A 330 20.69 -19.30 -12.64
CA ALA A 330 22.00 -19.03 -12.06
C ALA A 330 22.75 -20.30 -11.59
N GLY A 331 22.16 -21.49 -11.75
CA GLY A 331 22.73 -22.74 -11.25
C GLY A 331 22.68 -22.88 -9.72
N TRP A 332 21.88 -22.06 -9.03
CA TRP A 332 21.80 -22.08 -7.56
C TRP A 332 20.82 -23.15 -7.08
N GLU A 333 21.35 -24.21 -6.47
CA GLU A 333 20.56 -25.29 -5.90
C GLU A 333 20.18 -24.98 -4.44
N LEU A 334 19.11 -24.20 -4.27
CA LEU A 334 18.61 -23.80 -2.95
C LEU A 334 17.31 -24.56 -2.62
N SER A 335 17.21 -25.09 -1.41
CA SER A 335 15.95 -25.61 -0.88
C SER A 335 14.99 -24.48 -0.47
N VAL A 336 13.73 -24.81 -0.16
CA VAL A 336 12.76 -23.85 0.40
C VAL A 336 13.28 -23.27 1.72
N GLN A 337 13.92 -24.10 2.55
CA GLN A 337 14.50 -23.69 3.83
C GLN A 337 15.65 -22.69 3.62
N ASP A 338 16.54 -22.95 2.65
CA ASP A 338 17.63 -22.03 2.33
C ASP A 338 17.11 -20.65 1.90
N LEU A 339 16.02 -20.62 1.10
CA LEU A 339 15.37 -19.37 0.70
C LEU A 339 14.79 -18.60 1.89
N LEU A 340 14.13 -19.31 2.82
CA LEU A 340 13.59 -18.70 4.04
C LEU A 340 14.70 -18.11 4.92
N GLU A 341 15.83 -18.81 5.06
CA GLU A 341 17.00 -18.32 5.80
C GLU A 341 17.63 -17.09 5.13
N VAL A 342 17.65 -17.03 3.79
CA VAL A 342 18.07 -15.81 3.06
C VAL A 342 17.14 -14.64 3.40
N GLY A 343 15.82 -14.87 3.37
CA GLY A 343 14.82 -13.87 3.73
C GLY A 343 14.99 -13.35 5.16
N GLU A 344 15.14 -14.27 6.12
CA GLU A 344 15.40 -13.98 7.52
C GLU A 344 16.67 -13.15 7.70
N ARG A 345 17.76 -13.52 7.02
CA ARG A 345 19.04 -12.80 7.05
C ARG A 345 18.88 -11.37 6.54
N CYS A 346 18.16 -11.18 5.44
CA CYS A 346 17.89 -9.85 4.89
C CYS A 346 17.09 -8.97 5.85
N LEU A 347 16.07 -9.51 6.51
CA LEU A 347 15.26 -8.78 7.48
C LEU A 347 16.06 -8.43 8.73
N ASN A 348 16.81 -9.38 9.29
CA ASN A 348 17.65 -9.14 10.46
C ASN A 348 18.75 -8.12 10.18
N LEU A 349 19.32 -8.11 8.96
CA LEU A 349 20.28 -7.09 8.56
C LEU A 349 19.65 -5.68 8.54
N LYS A 350 18.48 -5.53 7.90
CA LYS A 350 17.73 -4.26 7.88
C LYS A 350 17.36 -3.83 9.30
N ARG A 351 16.89 -4.76 10.14
CA ARG A 351 16.55 -4.49 11.55
C ARG A 351 17.76 -4.06 12.37
N LYS A 352 18.92 -4.70 12.17
CA LYS A 352 20.18 -4.31 12.83
C LYS A 352 20.58 -2.88 12.47
N MET A 353 20.43 -2.48 11.21
CA MET A 353 20.68 -1.11 10.78
C MET A 353 19.76 -0.12 11.51
N ASN A 354 18.45 -0.42 11.55
CA ASN A 354 17.48 0.41 12.25
C ASN A 354 17.76 0.56 13.74
N VAL A 355 18.14 -0.53 14.42
CA VAL A 355 18.54 -0.49 15.84
C VAL A 355 19.80 0.38 16.01
N GLY A 356 20.76 0.27 15.08
CA GLY A 356 21.93 1.16 15.03
C GLY A 356 21.58 2.64 14.83
N TRP A 357 20.43 2.94 14.22
CA TRP A 357 19.89 4.30 14.07
C TRP A 357 18.93 4.71 15.19
N GLY A 358 18.81 3.91 16.25
CA GLY A 358 18.06 4.26 17.45
C GLY A 358 16.64 3.69 17.53
N MET A 359 16.20 2.86 16.57
CA MET A 359 14.94 2.12 16.74
C MET A 359 15.04 1.14 17.92
N SER A 360 13.96 1.06 18.69
CA SER A 360 13.82 0.15 19.83
C SER A 360 12.42 -0.44 19.86
N ARG A 361 12.13 -1.31 20.83
CA ARG A 361 10.79 -1.87 21.03
C ARG A 361 9.69 -0.79 21.15
N LYS A 362 10.02 0.42 21.61
CA LYS A 362 9.07 1.54 21.73
C LYS A 362 8.52 1.99 20.37
N ASN A 363 9.26 1.74 19.29
CA ASN A 363 8.89 2.08 17.93
C ASN A 363 7.98 1.05 17.28
N ASP A 364 7.90 -0.17 17.84
CA ASP A 364 7.09 -1.26 17.32
C ASP A 364 5.69 -1.22 17.96
N THR A 365 4.93 -0.19 17.61
CA THR A 365 3.57 0.04 18.12
C THR A 365 2.66 0.49 16.97
N LEU A 366 1.35 0.58 17.24
CA LEU A 366 0.36 1.17 16.34
C LEU A 366 -0.05 2.57 16.84
N PRO A 367 -0.67 3.40 15.97
CA PRO A 367 -1.26 4.68 16.37
C PRO A 367 -2.34 4.49 17.45
N LEU A 368 -2.47 5.45 18.38
CA LEU A 368 -3.43 5.34 19.50
C LEU A 368 -4.87 5.14 19.01
N ARG A 369 -5.24 5.79 17.90
CA ARG A 369 -6.54 5.61 17.23
C ARG A 369 -6.83 4.15 16.92
N VAL A 370 -5.85 3.43 16.37
CA VAL A 370 -6.01 2.02 15.99
C VAL A 370 -6.09 1.13 17.24
N LEU A 371 -5.34 1.47 18.29
CA LEU A 371 -5.29 0.69 19.55
C LEU A 371 -6.50 0.89 20.46
N THR A 372 -7.19 2.04 20.37
CA THR A 372 -8.20 2.42 21.38
C THR A 372 -9.56 2.77 20.78
N HIS A 373 -9.63 3.26 19.54
CA HIS A 373 -10.88 3.71 18.95
C HIS A 373 -11.56 2.57 18.19
N ARG A 374 -12.66 2.08 18.78
CA ARG A 374 -13.56 1.13 18.11
C ARG A 374 -14.40 1.83 17.05
N VAL A 375 -14.69 1.08 16.00
CA VAL A 375 -15.45 1.55 14.86
C VAL A 375 -16.57 0.55 14.62
N ASP A 376 -17.58 0.66 15.50
CA ASP A 376 -18.63 -0.35 15.65
C ASP A 376 -19.61 -0.39 14.46
N ASP A 377 -19.57 0.60 13.56
CA ASP A 377 -20.44 0.72 12.39
C ASP A 377 -19.93 -0.02 11.14
N GLY A 378 -18.68 -0.52 11.17
CA GLY A 378 -18.00 -1.18 10.06
C GLY A 378 -17.76 -2.69 10.22
N GLY A 379 -17.13 -3.29 9.20
CA GLY A 379 -16.87 -4.73 9.14
C GLY A 379 -15.83 -5.26 10.15
N CYS A 380 -15.12 -4.40 10.89
CA CYS A 380 -14.23 -4.78 11.99
C CYS A 380 -14.98 -5.18 13.27
N GLY A 381 -16.26 -4.81 13.39
CA GLY A 381 -17.02 -4.95 14.62
C GLY A 381 -16.30 -4.30 15.80
N ARG A 382 -16.11 -5.06 16.89
CA ARG A 382 -15.51 -4.55 18.14
C ARG A 382 -14.03 -4.87 18.30
N HIS A 383 -13.38 -5.41 17.26
CA HIS A 383 -11.99 -5.85 17.34
C HIS A 383 -11.04 -4.66 17.49
N LEU A 384 -10.08 -4.81 18.40
CA LEU A 384 -8.90 -3.96 18.53
C LEU A 384 -7.68 -4.90 18.60
N PRO A 385 -6.60 -4.58 17.87
CA PRO A 385 -5.44 -5.46 17.75
C PRO A 385 -4.56 -5.52 19.01
#